data_AF-A0A7Y0X7R8-F1
#
_entry.id   AF-A0A7Y0X7R8-F1
#
_cell.length_a   1.000
_cell.length_b   1.000
_cell.length_c   1.000
_cell.angle_alpha   90.00
_cell.angle_beta   90.00
_cell.angle_gamma   90.00
#
_symmetry.space_group_name_H-M   'P 1'
#
loop_
_entity.id
_entity.type
_entity.pdbx_description
1 polymer ?
#
loop_
_entity_poly.entity_id
_entity_poly.type
_entity_poly.pdbx_seq_one_letter_code
_entity_poly.pdbx_strand_id
1 'polypeptide(L)'
;MINLDAYQDLLAPINQFLQCSTPNEWVEEAKKPENLQTILLDHLLCELKAGQSAMFLIRKYAVDKDSSHALLDWFKPYEDFAYRKIGSLETLKGKSNISKGIMAKSDSPYSQDLIDKMVLLIKEELHHFYQVLEIMESRGVEYKNIPASRYAKTLISHMKTHEPETLIDKLIIGAYIEARSCERFAKLAPHMDEDIAKFYVSLLRSEARHYQDYLVLAEQIAGKDISERIAYFGRIEAELISTPDEDFKFHSGIPA
;
A
#
# COMPACT_ATOMS: atom_id res chain seq x y z
N MET A 1 2.87 -17.63 20.04
CA MET A 1 1.90 -16.55 19.77
C MET A 1 2.65 -15.25 19.71
N ILE A 2 2.47 -14.47 18.64
CA ILE A 2 3.03 -13.12 18.56
C ILE A 2 2.28 -12.24 19.56
N ASN A 3 3.03 -11.54 20.42
CA ASN A 3 2.45 -10.58 21.35
C ASN A 3 2.20 -9.25 20.62
N LEU A 4 0.92 -8.96 20.34
CA LEU A 4 0.50 -7.70 19.72
C LEU A 4 0.42 -6.53 20.72
N ASP A 5 0.52 -6.78 22.02
CA ASP A 5 0.46 -5.71 23.05
C ASP A 5 1.56 -4.67 22.85
N ALA A 6 2.72 -5.10 22.34
CA ALA A 6 3.84 -4.22 21.99
C ALA A 6 3.54 -3.23 20.85
N TYR A 7 2.44 -3.43 20.11
CA TYR A 7 2.04 -2.62 18.96
C TYR A 7 0.72 -1.86 19.18
N GLN A 8 0.11 -1.96 20.37
CA GLN A 8 -1.14 -1.25 20.67
C GLN A 8 -1.00 0.27 20.48
N ASP A 9 0.09 0.86 20.94
CA ASP A 9 0.35 2.30 20.79
C ASP A 9 0.51 2.71 19.31
N LEU A 10 1.08 1.81 18.49
CA LEU A 10 1.25 2.03 17.06
C LEU A 10 -0.09 1.90 16.30
N LEU A 11 -0.95 0.98 16.72
CA LEU A 11 -2.24 0.72 16.08
C LEU A 11 -3.36 1.64 16.58
N ALA A 12 -3.22 2.25 17.76
CA ALA A 12 -4.21 3.18 18.31
C ALA A 12 -4.60 4.30 17.33
N PRO A 13 -3.67 5.05 16.70
CA PRO A 13 -4.05 6.09 15.75
C PRO A 13 -4.66 5.53 14.45
N ILE A 14 -4.23 4.34 14.01
CA ILE A 14 -4.81 3.63 12.86
C ILE A 14 -6.28 3.30 13.14
N ASN A 15 -6.55 2.71 14.31
CA ASN A 15 -7.89 2.32 14.74
C ASN A 15 -8.81 3.52 14.97
N GLN A 16 -8.25 4.68 15.31
CA GLN A 16 -9.01 5.94 15.41
C GLN A 16 -9.31 6.54 14.04
N PHE A 17 -8.41 6.38 13.07
CA PHE A 17 -8.55 6.91 11.71
C PHE A 17 -9.55 6.09 10.88
N LEU A 18 -9.48 4.76 10.96
CA LEU A 18 -10.40 3.86 10.26
C LEU A 18 -11.79 3.90 10.90
N GLN A 19 -12.84 3.93 10.06
CA GLN A 19 -14.23 4.04 10.54
C GLN A 19 -14.90 2.68 10.81
N CYS A 20 -14.21 1.58 10.52
CA CYS A 20 -14.58 0.24 10.93
C CYS A 20 -13.34 -0.64 11.13
N SER A 21 -13.46 -1.65 11.99
CA SER A 21 -12.43 -2.68 12.12
C SER A 21 -12.65 -3.75 11.06
N THR A 22 -11.59 -4.42 10.58
CA THR A 22 -11.73 -5.57 9.69
C THR A 22 -12.67 -6.63 10.30
N PRO A 23 -13.71 -7.07 9.57
CA PRO A 23 -14.67 -8.07 10.04
C PRO A 23 -13.99 -9.39 10.41
N ASN A 24 -14.51 -10.07 11.43
CA ASN A 24 -13.97 -11.38 11.85
C ASN A 24 -14.13 -12.41 10.73
N GLU A 25 -15.22 -12.33 9.97
CA GLU A 25 -15.50 -13.15 8.80
C GLU A 25 -14.39 -13.08 7.76
N TRP A 26 -13.82 -11.88 7.54
CA TRP A 26 -12.66 -11.72 6.67
C TRP A 26 -11.42 -12.42 7.23
N VAL A 27 -11.17 -12.32 8.55
CA VAL A 27 -10.02 -12.99 9.21
C VAL A 27 -10.17 -14.51 9.17
N GLU A 28 -11.37 -15.01 9.43
CA GLU A 28 -11.71 -16.43 9.38
C GLU A 28 -11.52 -17.01 7.98
N GLU A 29 -11.81 -16.23 6.94
CA GLU A 29 -11.53 -16.61 5.55
C GLU A 29 -10.03 -16.52 5.24
N ALA A 30 -9.38 -15.42 5.63
CA ALA A 30 -7.97 -15.15 5.33
C ALA A 30 -6.99 -16.15 5.95
N LYS A 31 -7.31 -16.69 7.13
CA LYS A 31 -6.44 -17.67 7.80
C LYS A 31 -6.52 -19.08 7.22
N LYS A 32 -7.48 -19.35 6.31
CA LYS A 32 -7.62 -20.67 5.69
C LYS A 32 -6.40 -20.96 4.80
N PRO A 33 -5.77 -22.15 4.91
CA PRO A 33 -4.60 -22.49 4.11
C PRO A 33 -4.82 -22.36 2.60
N GLU A 34 -6.02 -22.68 2.11
CA GLU A 34 -6.40 -22.56 0.69
C GLU A 34 -6.39 -21.11 0.17
N ASN A 35 -6.56 -20.13 1.07
CA ASN A 35 -6.58 -18.71 0.71
C ASN A 35 -5.21 -18.04 0.82
N LEU A 36 -4.20 -18.73 1.36
CA LEU A 36 -2.86 -18.17 1.52
C LEU A 36 -2.26 -17.72 0.19
N GLN A 37 -2.44 -18.50 -0.88
CA GLN A 37 -1.98 -18.14 -2.22
C GLN A 37 -2.60 -16.82 -2.67
N THR A 38 -3.92 -16.66 -2.52
CA THR A 38 -4.63 -15.44 -2.92
C THR A 38 -4.16 -14.23 -2.11
N ILE A 39 -4.00 -14.38 -0.80
CA ILE A 39 -3.52 -13.31 0.08
C ILE A 39 -2.11 -12.85 -0.30
N LEU A 40 -1.17 -13.79 -0.47
CA LEU A 40 0.21 -13.45 -0.80
C LEU A 40 0.33 -12.84 -2.21
N LEU A 41 -0.42 -13.37 -3.18
CA LEU A 41 -0.44 -12.80 -4.54
C LEU A 41 -1.01 -11.38 -4.56
N ASP A 42 -2.12 -11.14 -3.86
CA ASP A 42 -2.73 -9.82 -3.85
C ASP A 42 -1.88 -8.81 -3.07
N HIS A 43 -1.34 -9.23 -1.92
CA HIS A 43 -0.36 -8.47 -1.15
C HIS A 43 0.83 -8.07 -2.03
N LEU A 44 1.49 -9.03 -2.68
CA LEU A 44 2.61 -8.77 -3.60
C LEU A 44 2.27 -7.67 -4.63
N LEU A 45 1.08 -7.76 -5.24
CA LEU A 45 0.65 -6.78 -6.22
C LEU A 45 0.28 -5.44 -5.58
N CYS A 46 -0.24 -5.42 -4.35
CA CYS A 46 -0.52 -4.21 -3.58
C CYS A 46 0.77 -3.42 -3.30
N GLU A 47 1.86 -4.08 -2.91
CA GLU A 47 3.16 -3.44 -2.73
C GLU A 47 3.62 -2.72 -4.03
N LEU A 48 3.53 -3.42 -5.16
CA LEU A 48 3.88 -2.82 -6.46
C LEU A 48 2.98 -1.63 -6.80
N LYS A 49 1.67 -1.75 -6.59
CA LYS A 49 0.69 -0.69 -6.89
C LYS A 49 0.88 0.53 -5.97
N ALA A 50 1.21 0.33 -4.69
CA ALA A 50 1.50 1.40 -3.74
C ALA A 50 2.72 2.21 -4.20
N GLY A 51 3.82 1.53 -4.50
CA GLY A 51 5.01 2.17 -5.07
C GLY A 51 4.71 2.89 -6.39
N GLN A 52 3.96 2.26 -7.31
CA GLN A 52 3.59 2.87 -8.59
C GLN A 52 2.71 4.12 -8.42
N SER A 53 1.82 4.13 -7.43
CA SER A 53 0.99 5.28 -7.09
C SER A 53 1.87 6.45 -6.62
N ALA A 54 2.77 6.22 -5.67
CA ALA A 54 3.72 7.22 -5.19
C ALA A 54 4.64 7.72 -6.32
N MET A 55 5.14 6.81 -7.15
CA MET A 55 5.95 7.14 -8.33
C MET A 55 5.18 8.04 -9.30
N PHE A 56 3.91 7.73 -9.59
CA PHE A 56 3.07 8.57 -10.44
C PHE A 56 2.94 9.99 -9.86
N LEU A 57 2.72 10.11 -8.55
CA LEU A 57 2.58 11.40 -7.88
C LEU A 57 3.85 12.24 -8.05
N ILE A 58 5.02 11.72 -7.67
CA ILE A 58 6.26 12.49 -7.76
C ILE A 58 6.65 12.81 -9.21
N ARG A 59 6.42 11.90 -10.16
CA ARG A 59 6.69 12.13 -11.59
C ARG A 59 5.81 13.24 -12.18
N LYS A 60 4.52 13.24 -11.84
CA LYS A 60 3.57 14.23 -12.36
C LYS A 60 3.86 15.60 -11.74
N TYR A 61 4.08 15.64 -10.43
CA TYR A 61 3.96 16.87 -9.66
C TYR A 61 5.31 17.45 -9.19
N ALA A 62 6.36 16.66 -8.95
CA ALA A 62 7.48 17.11 -8.12
C ALA A 62 8.88 17.07 -8.76
N VAL A 63 9.19 16.08 -9.61
CA VAL A 63 10.59 15.78 -10.01
C VAL A 63 10.90 16.10 -11.48
N ASP A 64 12.15 16.46 -11.78
CA ASP A 64 12.57 16.77 -13.15
C ASP A 64 12.47 15.59 -14.14
N LYS A 65 12.75 15.86 -15.41
CA LYS A 65 12.60 14.85 -16.47
C LYS A 65 13.54 13.66 -16.29
N ASP A 66 14.75 13.89 -15.84
CA ASP A 66 15.77 12.85 -15.67
C ASP A 66 15.44 11.96 -14.46
N SER A 67 15.03 12.57 -13.34
CA SER A 67 14.50 11.88 -12.17
C SER A 67 13.22 11.11 -12.51
N SER A 68 12.35 11.68 -13.36
CA SER A 68 11.13 11.01 -13.82
C SER A 68 11.43 9.75 -14.64
N HIS A 69 12.48 9.74 -15.46
CA HIS A 69 12.95 8.54 -16.15
C HIS A 69 13.61 7.54 -15.20
N ALA A 70 14.46 8.02 -14.29
CA ALA A 70 15.11 7.16 -13.30
C ALA A 70 14.09 6.38 -12.46
N LEU A 71 12.99 7.03 -12.07
CA LEU A 71 11.89 6.39 -11.36
C LEU A 71 11.25 5.27 -12.19
N LEU A 72 10.95 5.50 -13.47
CA LEU A 72 10.42 4.44 -14.34
C LEU A 72 11.38 3.23 -14.42
N ASP A 73 12.68 3.49 -14.50
CA ASP A 73 13.69 2.43 -14.56
C ASP A 73 13.74 1.60 -13.28
N TRP A 74 13.42 2.17 -12.12
CA TRP A 74 13.35 1.43 -10.85
C TRP A 74 12.21 0.40 -10.86
N PHE A 75 11.06 0.76 -11.43
CA PHE A 75 9.88 -0.11 -11.47
C PHE A 75 9.93 -1.16 -12.59
N LYS A 76 10.64 -0.87 -13.69
CA LYS A 76 10.73 -1.76 -14.86
C LYS A 76 10.93 -3.24 -14.53
N PRO A 77 11.92 -3.68 -13.71
CA PRO A 77 12.13 -5.10 -13.44
C PRO A 77 10.95 -5.75 -12.68
N TYR A 78 10.30 -5.00 -11.79
CA TYR A 78 9.12 -5.46 -11.05
C TYR A 78 7.89 -5.58 -11.97
N GLU A 79 7.71 -4.62 -12.88
CA GLU A 79 6.64 -4.67 -13.90
C GLU A 79 6.85 -5.80 -14.91
N ASP A 80 8.10 -6.03 -15.33
CA ASP A 80 8.49 -7.13 -16.20
C ASP A 80 8.09 -8.47 -15.54
N PHE A 81 8.39 -8.63 -14.26
CA PHE A 81 8.00 -9.81 -13.51
C PHE A 81 6.48 -9.92 -13.37
N ALA A 82 5.83 -8.89 -12.81
CA ALA A 82 4.42 -8.95 -12.42
C ALA A 82 3.47 -9.06 -13.62
N TYR A 83 3.74 -8.32 -14.69
CA TYR A 83 2.79 -8.15 -15.80
C TYR A 83 3.22 -8.87 -17.08
N ARG A 84 4.53 -9.06 -17.29
CA ARG A 84 5.06 -9.66 -18.54
C ARG A 84 5.60 -11.07 -18.33
N LYS A 85 5.64 -11.56 -17.08
CA LYS A 85 6.24 -12.85 -16.69
C LYS A 85 7.70 -12.97 -17.12
N ILE A 86 8.43 -11.85 -17.06
CA ILE A 86 9.84 -11.75 -17.41
C ILE A 86 10.64 -11.53 -16.13
N GLY A 87 11.60 -12.43 -15.86
CA GLY A 87 12.44 -12.38 -14.67
C GLY A 87 12.08 -13.44 -13.63
N SER A 88 12.75 -13.37 -12.48
CA SER A 88 12.64 -14.25 -11.33
C SER A 88 13.08 -13.52 -10.05
N LEU A 89 12.92 -14.16 -8.89
CA LEU A 89 13.46 -13.65 -7.62
C LEU A 89 14.94 -13.26 -7.74
N GLU A 90 15.76 -14.11 -8.36
CA GLU A 90 17.19 -13.83 -8.58
C GLU A 90 17.44 -12.58 -9.41
N THR A 91 16.60 -12.30 -10.42
CA THR A 91 16.75 -11.08 -11.23
C THR A 91 16.34 -9.80 -10.49
N LEU A 92 15.47 -9.93 -9.49
CA LEU A 92 14.99 -8.83 -8.65
C LEU A 92 15.88 -8.57 -7.43
N LYS A 93 16.78 -9.51 -7.10
CA LYS A 93 17.67 -9.40 -5.95
C LYS A 93 18.48 -8.10 -5.97
N GLY A 94 18.35 -7.34 -4.89
CA GLY A 94 19.05 -6.06 -4.71
C GLY A 94 18.53 -4.90 -5.58
N LYS A 95 17.46 -5.08 -6.38
CA LYS A 95 16.88 -4.00 -7.21
C LYS A 95 16.18 -2.91 -6.38
N SER A 96 15.78 -3.22 -5.15
CA SER A 96 15.23 -2.27 -4.19
C SER A 96 16.30 -1.39 -3.52
N ASN A 97 17.60 -1.76 -3.62
CA ASN A 97 18.72 -0.99 -3.06
C ASN A 97 19.08 0.19 -3.95
N ILE A 98 18.19 1.17 -3.96
CA ILE A 98 18.27 2.32 -4.86
C ILE A 98 19.07 3.45 -4.20
N SER A 99 20.17 3.83 -4.84
CA SER A 99 21.09 4.88 -4.35
C SER A 99 21.08 6.17 -5.16
N LYS A 100 20.44 6.21 -6.34
CA LYS A 100 20.37 7.43 -7.16
C LYS A 100 19.49 8.48 -6.47
N GLY A 101 20.02 9.70 -6.35
CA GLY A 101 19.28 10.87 -5.86
C GLY A 101 18.17 11.26 -6.85
N ILE A 102 17.04 11.70 -6.31
CA ILE A 102 15.90 12.21 -7.06
C ILE A 102 15.81 13.70 -6.82
N MET A 103 15.86 14.48 -7.89
CA MET A 103 15.92 15.95 -7.83
C MET A 103 14.55 16.56 -8.10
N ALA A 104 14.18 17.56 -7.29
CA ALA A 104 13.02 18.40 -7.54
C ALA A 104 13.13 19.16 -8.87
N LYS A 105 11.99 19.45 -9.51
CA LYS A 105 11.94 20.45 -10.58
C LYS A 105 12.33 21.82 -10.02
N SER A 106 13.00 22.65 -10.83
CA SER A 106 13.40 24.02 -10.45
C SER A 106 12.24 24.90 -9.97
N ASP A 107 11.03 24.68 -10.51
CA ASP A 107 9.82 25.45 -10.18
C ASP A 107 8.76 24.59 -9.45
N SER A 108 9.19 23.53 -8.77
CA SER A 108 8.27 22.65 -8.04
C SER A 108 7.57 23.43 -6.91
N PRO A 109 6.23 23.43 -6.83
CA PRO A 109 5.53 24.02 -5.68
C PRO A 109 5.67 23.15 -4.41
N TYR A 110 6.34 22.01 -4.50
CA TYR A 110 6.49 21.03 -3.43
C TYR A 110 7.90 21.05 -2.84
N SER A 111 8.00 20.80 -1.52
CA SER A 111 9.28 20.72 -0.82
C SER A 111 10.08 19.49 -1.21
N GLN A 112 11.41 19.58 -1.11
CA GLN A 112 12.30 18.41 -1.23
C GLN A 112 11.95 17.34 -0.17
N ASP A 113 11.48 17.75 1.02
CA ASP A 113 11.01 16.83 2.07
C ASP A 113 9.85 15.91 1.59
N LEU A 114 8.90 16.44 0.82
CA LEU A 114 7.83 15.61 0.22
C LEU A 114 8.42 14.57 -0.75
N ILE A 115 9.37 14.98 -1.58
CA ILE A 115 10.02 14.09 -2.54
C ILE A 115 10.77 12.99 -1.80
N ASP A 116 11.51 13.34 -0.75
CA ASP A 116 12.31 12.40 0.03
C ASP A 116 11.42 11.36 0.73
N LYS A 117 10.29 11.78 1.31
CA LYS A 117 9.29 10.87 1.92
C LYS A 117 8.70 9.91 0.91
N MET A 118 8.26 10.40 -0.24
CA MET A 118 7.68 9.55 -1.30
C MET A 118 8.71 8.61 -1.91
N VAL A 119 9.97 9.04 -2.05
CA VAL A 119 11.07 8.18 -2.51
C VAL A 119 11.40 7.11 -1.48
N LEU A 120 11.37 7.44 -0.18
CA LEU A 120 11.53 6.45 0.88
C LEU A 120 10.43 5.40 0.83
N LEU A 121 9.16 5.83 0.78
CA LEU A 121 8.00 4.95 0.63
C LEU A 121 8.19 4.00 -0.57
N ILE A 122 8.51 4.53 -1.76
CA ILE A 122 8.74 3.71 -2.96
C ILE A 122 9.80 2.63 -2.73
N LYS A 123 10.90 2.95 -2.04
CA LYS A 123 11.96 1.98 -1.74
C LYS A 123 11.46 0.89 -0.80
N GLU A 124 10.66 1.26 0.19
CA GLU A 124 10.06 0.32 1.15
C GLU A 124 9.09 -0.61 0.44
N GLU A 125 8.17 -0.11 -0.40
CA GLU A 125 7.22 -1.00 -1.11
C GLU A 125 7.92 -1.94 -2.09
N LEU A 126 8.95 -1.48 -2.80
CA LEU A 126 9.74 -2.35 -3.68
C LEU A 126 10.56 -3.39 -2.89
N HIS A 127 10.89 -3.09 -1.62
CA HIS A 127 11.50 -4.05 -0.72
C HIS A 127 10.47 -5.04 -0.18
N HIS A 128 9.30 -4.58 0.27
CA HIS A 128 8.19 -5.43 0.70
C HIS A 128 7.77 -6.39 -0.42
N PHE A 129 7.61 -5.90 -1.65
CA PHE A 129 7.35 -6.74 -2.82
C PHE A 129 8.35 -7.89 -2.92
N TYR A 130 9.65 -7.58 -2.79
CA TYR A 130 10.69 -8.59 -2.87
C TYR A 130 10.57 -9.62 -1.74
N GLN A 131 10.31 -9.18 -0.50
CA GLN A 131 10.13 -10.07 0.65
C GLN A 131 8.90 -10.97 0.52
N VAL A 132 7.77 -10.46 0.00
CA VAL A 132 6.58 -11.28 -0.28
C VAL A 132 6.93 -12.35 -1.31
N LEU A 133 7.68 -11.99 -2.36
CA LEU A 133 8.10 -12.93 -3.38
C LEU A 133 9.04 -14.01 -2.83
N GLU A 134 9.97 -13.66 -1.93
CA GLU A 134 10.82 -14.63 -1.22
C GLU A 134 9.99 -15.64 -0.41
N ILE A 135 8.98 -15.15 0.32
CA ILE A 135 8.07 -16.00 1.09
C ILE A 135 7.31 -16.94 0.15
N MET A 136 6.76 -16.42 -0.94
CA MET A 136 6.05 -17.24 -1.92
C MET A 136 6.93 -18.35 -2.51
N GLU A 137 8.16 -18.05 -2.90
CA GLU A 137 9.09 -19.05 -3.45
C GLU A 137 9.48 -20.11 -2.41
N SER A 138 9.78 -19.69 -1.17
CA SER A 138 10.12 -20.62 -0.08
C SER A 138 8.99 -21.59 0.28
N ARG A 139 7.73 -21.19 0.03
CA ARG A 139 6.52 -21.97 0.29
C ARG A 139 5.97 -22.68 -0.94
N GLY A 140 6.64 -22.57 -2.09
CA GLY A 140 6.18 -23.17 -3.35
C GLY A 140 4.85 -22.60 -3.85
N VAL A 141 4.53 -21.35 -3.49
CA VAL A 141 3.34 -20.65 -3.96
C VAL A 141 3.57 -20.18 -5.38
N GLU A 142 2.86 -20.79 -6.33
CA GLU A 142 2.95 -20.44 -7.74
C GLU A 142 2.45 -19.01 -8.00
N TYR A 143 3.23 -18.22 -8.74
CA TYR A 143 2.81 -16.91 -9.20
C TYR A 143 1.69 -17.03 -10.25
N LYS A 144 0.52 -16.47 -9.94
CA LYS A 144 -0.63 -16.38 -10.87
C LYS A 144 -1.11 -14.95 -10.95
N ASN A 145 -1.50 -14.55 -12.16
CA ASN A 145 -2.13 -13.25 -12.33
C ASN A 145 -3.55 -13.32 -11.74
N ILE A 146 -3.86 -12.40 -10.85
CA ILE A 146 -5.17 -12.25 -10.23
C ILE A 146 -5.71 -10.84 -10.53
N PRO A 147 -7.02 -10.69 -10.74
CA PRO A 147 -7.61 -9.37 -10.90
C PRO A 147 -7.48 -8.55 -9.61
N ALA A 148 -7.39 -7.23 -9.77
CA ALA A 148 -7.43 -6.32 -8.62
C ALA A 148 -8.84 -6.30 -8.00
N SER A 149 -8.89 -6.18 -6.68
CA SER A 149 -10.14 -6.04 -5.94
C SER A 149 -10.90 -4.74 -6.31
N ARG A 150 -12.18 -4.68 -5.92
CA ARG A 150 -13.00 -3.46 -6.08
C ARG A 150 -12.52 -2.26 -5.26
N TYR A 151 -11.74 -2.49 -4.20
CA TYR A 151 -11.45 -1.51 -3.15
C TYR A 151 -10.88 -0.18 -3.67
N ALA A 152 -9.64 -0.20 -4.18
CA ALA A 152 -8.97 1.03 -4.64
C ALA A 152 -9.69 1.68 -5.82
N LYS A 153 -10.24 0.85 -6.74
CA LYS A 153 -11.00 1.33 -7.89
C LYS A 153 -12.24 2.14 -7.48
N THR A 154 -12.98 1.65 -6.49
CA THR A 154 -14.16 2.35 -5.98
C THR A 154 -13.75 3.66 -5.31
N LEU A 155 -12.76 3.66 -4.42
CA LEU A 155 -12.25 4.89 -3.79
C LEU A 155 -11.85 5.94 -4.85
N ILE A 156 -11.11 5.53 -5.88
CA ILE A 156 -10.70 6.42 -6.99
C ILE A 156 -11.89 7.00 -7.75
N SER A 157 -13.00 6.29 -7.90
CA SER A 157 -14.18 6.81 -8.61
C SER A 157 -14.89 7.96 -7.88
N HIS A 158 -14.63 8.16 -6.59
CA HIS A 158 -15.19 9.27 -5.80
C HIS A 158 -14.28 10.51 -5.77
N MET A 159 -13.15 10.48 -6.48
CA MET A 159 -12.23 11.61 -6.58
C MET A 159 -12.83 12.79 -7.35
N LYS A 160 -12.44 13.99 -6.95
CA LYS A 160 -12.61 15.20 -7.76
C LYS A 160 -11.70 15.16 -8.98
N THR A 161 -12.07 15.94 -10.00
CA THR A 161 -11.42 15.93 -11.33
C THR A 161 -10.60 17.18 -11.64
N HIS A 162 -10.63 18.19 -10.78
CA HIS A 162 -9.87 19.43 -10.94
C HIS A 162 -8.73 19.52 -9.91
N GLU A 163 -7.59 20.06 -10.34
CA GLU A 163 -6.43 20.28 -9.47
C GLU A 163 -6.68 21.52 -8.57
N PRO A 164 -6.15 21.56 -7.33
CA PRO A 164 -5.33 20.54 -6.66
C PRO A 164 -6.16 19.44 -5.96
N GLU A 165 -7.49 19.50 -6.03
CA GLU A 165 -8.39 18.58 -5.31
C GLU A 165 -8.21 17.12 -5.73
N THR A 166 -7.94 16.86 -7.01
CA THR A 166 -7.56 15.52 -7.50
C THR A 166 -6.38 14.95 -6.73
N LEU A 167 -5.35 15.74 -6.48
CA LEU A 167 -4.14 15.32 -5.77
C LEU A 167 -4.42 15.09 -4.29
N ILE A 168 -5.16 16.01 -3.65
CA ILE A 168 -5.58 15.87 -2.25
C ILE A 168 -6.35 14.56 -2.05
N ASP A 169 -7.31 14.27 -2.93
CA ASP A 169 -8.09 13.03 -2.85
C ASP A 169 -7.22 11.78 -3.03
N LYS A 170 -6.26 11.80 -3.96
CA LYS A 170 -5.33 10.67 -4.13
C LYS A 170 -4.52 10.38 -2.87
N LEU A 171 -4.06 11.41 -2.18
CA LEU A 171 -3.27 11.27 -0.95
C LEU A 171 -4.14 10.75 0.21
N ILE A 172 -5.37 11.25 0.35
CA ILE A 172 -6.32 10.73 1.34
C ILE A 172 -6.62 9.24 1.09
N ILE A 173 -6.84 8.86 -0.18
CA ILE A 173 -7.06 7.46 -0.56
C ILE A 173 -5.82 6.61 -0.23
N GLY A 174 -4.61 7.11 -0.51
CA GLY A 174 -3.36 6.48 -0.09
C GLY A 174 -3.35 6.21 1.41
N ALA A 175 -3.62 7.23 2.23
CA ALA A 175 -3.68 7.06 3.68
C ALA A 175 -4.66 5.97 4.14
N TYR A 176 -5.85 5.87 3.52
CA TYR A 176 -6.79 4.79 3.85
C TYR A 176 -6.32 3.41 3.42
N ILE A 177 -5.62 3.28 2.29
CA ILE A 177 -5.04 2.00 1.84
C ILE A 177 -3.98 1.53 2.84
N GLU A 178 -3.00 2.37 3.16
CA GLU A 178 -1.91 2.04 4.11
C GLU A 178 -2.45 1.74 5.51
N ALA A 179 -3.40 2.56 6.00
CA ALA A 179 -3.99 2.34 7.31
C ALA A 179 -4.75 1.01 7.40
N ARG A 180 -5.52 0.67 6.35
CA ARG A 180 -6.22 -0.62 6.29
C ARG A 180 -5.26 -1.79 6.17
N SER A 181 -4.19 -1.66 5.37
CA SER A 181 -3.14 -2.67 5.27
C SER A 181 -2.51 -2.94 6.64
N CYS A 182 -2.12 -1.88 7.36
CA CYS A 182 -1.59 -1.97 8.72
C CYS A 182 -2.53 -2.74 9.67
N GLU A 183 -3.81 -2.38 9.71
CA GLU A 183 -4.80 -3.03 10.58
C GLU A 183 -5.03 -4.50 10.21
N ARG A 184 -5.06 -4.83 8.91
CA ARG A 184 -5.22 -6.22 8.42
C ARG A 184 -3.99 -7.07 8.71
N PHE A 185 -2.78 -6.55 8.52
CA PHE A 185 -1.54 -7.26 8.90
C PHE A 185 -1.54 -7.57 10.39
N ALA A 186 -1.89 -6.60 11.23
CA ALA A 186 -1.96 -6.78 12.67
C ALA A 186 -2.98 -7.85 13.06
N LYS A 187 -4.18 -7.84 12.47
CA LYS A 187 -5.22 -8.83 12.77
C LYS A 187 -4.91 -10.22 12.23
N LEU A 188 -4.23 -10.33 11.09
CA LEU A 188 -3.98 -11.61 10.45
C LEU A 188 -2.73 -12.32 11.02
N ALA A 189 -1.71 -11.57 11.43
CA ALA A 189 -0.44 -12.11 11.91
C ALA A 189 -0.57 -13.19 13.02
N PRO A 190 -1.44 -13.07 14.04
CA PRO A 190 -1.58 -14.11 15.08
C PRO A 190 -2.10 -15.46 14.58
N HIS A 191 -2.70 -15.48 13.39
CA HIS A 191 -3.31 -16.67 12.79
C HIS A 191 -2.43 -17.32 11.71
N MET A 192 -1.28 -16.72 11.42
CA MET A 192 -0.35 -17.17 10.40
C MET A 192 0.80 -17.98 11.01
N ASP A 193 1.45 -18.78 10.16
CA ASP A 193 2.71 -19.44 10.50
C ASP A 193 3.80 -18.42 10.90
N GLU A 194 4.77 -18.86 11.68
CA GLU A 194 5.72 -17.99 12.38
C GLU A 194 6.51 -17.03 11.46
N ASP A 195 6.92 -17.49 10.28
CA ASP A 195 7.63 -16.68 9.27
C ASP A 195 6.75 -15.55 8.72
N ILE A 196 5.53 -15.86 8.28
CA ILE A 196 4.58 -14.89 7.74
C ILE A 196 4.11 -13.94 8.85
N ALA A 197 3.84 -14.47 10.04
CA ALA A 197 3.41 -13.70 11.18
C ALA A 197 4.47 -12.65 11.57
N LYS A 198 5.75 -13.04 11.63
CA LYS A 198 6.87 -12.11 11.87
C LYS A 198 7.01 -11.08 10.76
N PHE A 199 6.85 -11.51 9.51
CA PHE A 199 6.90 -10.62 8.36
C PHE A 199 5.80 -9.56 8.43
N TYR A 200 4.53 -9.94 8.60
CA TYR A 200 3.41 -9.00 8.71
C TYR A 200 3.57 -8.03 9.88
N VAL A 201 4.11 -8.49 11.01
CA VAL A 201 4.41 -7.63 12.15
C VAL A 201 5.56 -6.66 11.85
N SER A 202 6.53 -7.06 11.03
CA SER A 202 7.63 -6.19 10.61
C SER A 202 7.18 -5.04 9.71
N LEU A 203 6.10 -5.23 8.93
CA LEU A 203 5.52 -4.21 8.05
C LEU A 203 4.80 -3.10 8.84
N LEU A 204 4.24 -3.40 10.01
CA LEU A 204 3.35 -2.46 10.73
C LEU A 204 3.95 -1.06 10.92
N ARG A 205 5.26 -0.96 11.13
CA ARG A 205 5.93 0.33 11.34
C ARG A 205 6.07 1.16 10.06
N SER A 206 6.37 0.56 8.91
CA SER A 206 6.41 1.27 7.63
C SER A 206 5.01 1.71 7.24
N GLU A 207 4.03 0.81 7.28
CA GLU A 207 2.61 1.09 7.00
C GLU A 207 2.04 2.24 7.86
N ALA A 208 2.33 2.20 9.17
CA ALA A 208 1.90 3.25 10.09
C ALA A 208 2.55 4.61 9.79
N ARG A 209 3.78 4.64 9.25
CA ARG A 209 4.39 5.88 8.79
C ARG A 209 3.84 6.32 7.44
N HIS A 210 3.65 5.40 6.50
CA HIS A 210 3.13 5.70 5.16
C HIS A 210 1.77 6.39 5.24
N TYR A 211 0.84 5.90 6.07
CA TYR A 211 -0.46 6.56 6.22
C TYR A 211 -0.31 8.00 6.77
N GLN A 212 0.58 8.21 7.74
CA GLN A 212 0.83 9.52 8.33
C GLN A 212 1.44 10.46 7.31
N ASP A 213 2.44 9.99 6.56
CA ASP A 213 3.08 10.74 5.49
C ASP A 213 2.03 11.14 4.44
N TYR A 214 1.16 10.24 4.00
CA TYR A 214 0.06 10.57 3.08
C TYR A 214 -0.87 11.67 3.62
N LEU A 215 -1.30 11.60 4.88
CA LEU A 215 -2.19 12.61 5.48
C LEU A 215 -1.51 13.97 5.62
N VAL A 216 -0.29 14.00 6.17
CA VAL A 216 0.48 15.24 6.31
C VAL A 216 0.65 15.92 4.95
N LEU A 217 0.90 15.14 3.90
CA LEU A 217 1.04 15.67 2.56
C LEU A 217 -0.28 16.17 1.98
N ALA A 218 -1.40 15.47 2.23
CA ALA A 218 -2.72 15.94 1.83
C ALA A 218 -3.05 17.30 2.47
N GLU A 219 -2.79 17.46 3.77
CA GLU A 219 -3.01 18.70 4.52
C GLU A 219 -2.14 19.84 4.02
N GLN A 220 -0.84 19.59 3.80
CA GLN A 220 0.10 20.57 3.27
C GLN A 220 -0.32 21.10 1.90
N ILE A 221 -0.76 20.22 1.00
CA ILE A 221 -1.19 20.59 -0.35
C ILE A 221 -2.54 21.31 -0.33
N ALA A 222 -3.43 20.91 0.56
CA ALA A 222 -4.73 21.56 0.68
C ALA A 222 -4.63 23.00 1.18
N GLY A 223 -3.73 23.28 2.12
CA GLY A 223 -3.59 24.59 2.76
C GLY A 223 -4.86 25.04 3.52
N LYS A 224 -5.77 24.09 3.80
CA LYS A 224 -7.07 24.27 4.46
C LYS A 224 -7.43 22.98 5.19
N ASP A 225 -8.44 23.06 6.06
CA ASP A 225 -9.00 21.88 6.69
C ASP A 225 -9.61 20.93 5.65
N ILE A 226 -9.22 19.66 5.73
CA ILE A 226 -9.69 18.56 4.87
C ILE A 226 -10.40 17.46 5.68
N SER A 227 -10.69 17.69 6.96
CA SER A 227 -11.31 16.71 7.86
C SER A 227 -12.62 16.16 7.31
N GLU A 228 -13.47 17.00 6.71
CA GLU A 228 -14.71 16.53 6.05
C GLU A 228 -14.43 15.60 4.87
N ARG A 229 -13.37 15.88 4.10
CA ARG A 229 -13.00 15.07 2.93
C ARG A 229 -12.39 13.74 3.34
N ILE A 230 -11.57 13.75 4.39
CA ILE A 230 -11.07 12.53 5.05
C ILE A 230 -12.25 11.68 5.53
N ALA A 231 -13.19 12.28 6.27
CA ALA A 231 -14.36 11.56 6.78
C ALA A 231 -15.25 11.01 5.67
N TYR A 232 -15.36 11.72 4.55
CA TYR A 232 -16.08 11.27 3.36
C TYR A 232 -15.49 9.98 2.78
N PHE A 233 -14.18 9.92 2.56
CA PHE A 233 -13.54 8.70 2.07
C PHE A 233 -13.61 7.56 3.09
N GLY A 234 -13.50 7.86 4.38
CA GLY A 234 -13.60 6.82 5.41
C GLY A 234 -14.96 6.16 5.50
N ARG A 235 -16.05 6.86 5.15
CA ARG A 235 -17.39 6.24 5.05
C ARG A 235 -17.46 5.24 3.91
N ILE A 236 -16.92 5.62 2.74
CA ILE A 236 -16.87 4.75 1.56
C ILE A 236 -15.96 3.54 1.82
N GLU A 237 -14.80 3.78 2.43
CA GLU A 237 -13.86 2.73 2.82
C GLU A 237 -14.51 1.74 3.78
N ALA A 238 -15.18 2.24 4.83
CA ALA A 238 -15.85 1.38 5.80
C ALA A 238 -16.98 0.57 5.18
N GLU A 239 -17.74 1.15 4.25
CA GLU A 239 -18.76 0.43 3.48
C GLU A 239 -18.14 -0.69 2.64
N LEU A 240 -17.02 -0.43 1.94
CA LEU A 240 -16.32 -1.45 1.15
C LEU A 240 -15.83 -2.62 1.99
N ILE A 241 -15.33 -2.35 3.20
CA ILE A 241 -14.80 -3.34 4.13
C ILE A 241 -15.91 -4.14 4.82
N SER A 242 -17.05 -3.51 5.09
CA SER A 242 -18.14 -4.10 5.90
C SER A 242 -19.25 -4.72 5.07
N THR A 243 -19.20 -4.65 3.74
CA THR A 243 -20.23 -5.24 2.85
C THR A 243 -19.77 -6.54 2.21
N PRO A 244 -20.70 -7.43 1.82
CA PRO A 244 -20.38 -8.67 1.11
C PRO A 244 -19.54 -8.46 -0.17
N ASP A 245 -18.62 -9.39 -0.41
CA ASP A 245 -17.69 -9.41 -1.53
C ASP A 245 -17.41 -10.86 -1.96
N GLU A 246 -17.73 -11.19 -3.21
CA GLU A 246 -17.50 -12.52 -3.80
C GLU A 246 -16.04 -12.70 -4.26
N ASP A 247 -15.28 -11.60 -4.41
CA ASP A 247 -13.89 -11.62 -4.86
C ASP A 247 -12.92 -11.45 -3.68
N PHE A 248 -12.64 -12.55 -2.98
CA PHE A 248 -11.74 -12.53 -1.82
C PHE A 248 -10.33 -12.06 -2.18
N LYS A 249 -9.87 -11.00 -1.50
CA LYS A 249 -8.59 -10.28 -1.72
C LYS A 249 -8.10 -9.64 -0.42
N PHE A 250 -6.87 -9.14 -0.41
CA PHE A 250 -6.27 -8.53 0.77
C PHE A 250 -7.04 -7.30 1.25
N HIS A 251 -7.69 -6.54 0.36
CA HIS A 251 -8.58 -5.41 0.69
C HIS A 251 -10.08 -5.67 0.38
N SER A 252 -10.51 -6.93 0.20
CA SER A 252 -11.93 -7.24 -0.06
C SER A 252 -12.84 -6.98 1.14
N GLY A 253 -14.14 -6.89 0.89
CA GLY A 253 -15.18 -6.83 1.94
C GLY A 253 -15.38 -8.16 2.67
N ILE A 254 -16.56 -8.33 3.28
CA ILE A 254 -16.96 -9.59 3.96
C ILE A 254 -17.08 -10.69 2.91
N PRO A 255 -16.35 -11.81 3.01
CA PRO A 255 -16.47 -12.93 2.08
C PRO A 255 -17.92 -13.45 2.00
N ALA A 256 -18.42 -13.66 0.78
CA ALA A 256 -19.80 -14.09 0.48
C ALA A 256 -19.87 -15.46 -0.22
#